data_AF-A0A358NDI8-F1
#
_entry.id   AF-A0A358NDI8-F1
#
_cell.length_a   1.000
_cell.length_b   1.000
_cell.length_c   1.000
_cell.angle_alpha   90.00
_cell.angle_beta   90.00
_cell.angle_gamma   90.00
#
_symmetry.space_group_name_H-M   'P 1'
#
loop_
_entity.id
_entity.type
_entity.pdbx_description
1 polymer ?
#
loop_
_entity_poly.entity_id
_entity_poly.type
_entity_poly.pdbx_seq_one_letter_code
_entity_poly.pdbx_strand_id
1 'polypeptide(L)'
;MTSQEKETSNSLYRQWQILSRLSTGKWMGTRELQEILEREGIDISLRTIQRDLNQISQRFPIESNKTVPQGWRWRSDAPIQSLPHMTSSQA
;
A
#
# COMPACT_ATOMS: atom_id res chain seq x y z
N MET A 1 -20.41 17.19 9.44
CA MET A 1 -19.66 16.10 8.81
C MET A 1 -20.60 14.94 8.60
N THR A 2 -21.02 14.71 7.36
CA THR A 2 -21.94 13.64 6.97
C THR A 2 -21.24 12.27 7.05
N SER A 3 -21.99 11.19 7.29
CA SER A 3 -21.44 9.83 7.42
C SER A 3 -20.59 9.39 6.21
N GLN A 4 -20.94 9.87 5.02
CA GLN A 4 -20.24 9.59 3.76
C GLN A 4 -18.82 10.18 3.70
N GLU A 5 -18.58 11.34 4.33
CA GLU A 5 -17.24 11.96 4.40
C GLU A 5 -16.30 11.16 5.32
N LYS A 6 -16.84 10.56 6.38
CA LYS A 6 -16.06 9.73 7.32
C LYS A 6 -15.60 8.44 6.66
N GLU A 7 -16.47 7.78 5.89
CA GLU A 7 -16.13 6.54 5.17
C GLU A 7 -15.08 6.75 4.08
N THR A 8 -15.20 7.82 3.30
CA THR A 8 -14.20 8.18 2.29
C THR A 8 -12.86 8.55 2.92
N SER A 9 -12.86 9.32 4.00
CA SER A 9 -11.64 9.65 4.74
C SER A 9 -10.96 8.41 5.31
N ASN A 10 -11.72 7.46 5.86
CA ASN A 10 -11.20 6.20 6.36
C ASN A 10 -10.59 5.35 5.24
N SER A 11 -11.26 5.28 4.07
CA SER A 11 -10.72 4.57 2.91
C SER A 11 -9.45 5.17 2.35
N LEU A 12 -9.37 6.51 2.24
CA LEU A 12 -8.16 7.19 1.80
C LEU A 12 -7.03 6.97 2.80
N TYR A 13 -7.29 7.16 4.09
CA TYR A 13 -6.31 6.91 5.14
C TYR A 13 -5.73 5.50 5.04
N ARG A 14 -6.59 4.49 4.87
CA ARG A 14 -6.16 3.10 4.71
C ARG A 14 -5.31 2.87 3.46
N GLN A 15 -5.72 3.44 2.32
CA GLN A 15 -4.94 3.37 1.09
C GLN A 15 -3.56 4.02 1.25
N TRP A 16 -3.48 5.15 1.95
CA TRP A 16 -2.23 5.80 2.29
C TRP A 16 -1.34 4.95 3.20
N GLN A 17 -1.93 4.28 4.21
CA GLN A 17 -1.21 3.35 5.08
C GLN A 17 -0.66 2.15 4.31
N ILE A 18 -1.40 1.62 3.33
CA ILE A 18 -0.91 0.54 2.45
C ILE A 18 0.25 1.05 1.59
N LEU A 19 0.06 2.20 0.97
CA LEU A 19 1.00 2.79 0.01
C LEU A 19 2.34 3.14 0.65
N SER A 20 2.32 3.64 1.89
CA SER A 20 3.53 4.03 2.64
C SER A 20 4.43 2.86 3.02
N ARG A 21 3.95 1.62 2.97
CA ARG A 21 4.73 0.42 3.29
C ARG A 21 5.45 -0.17 2.10
N LEU A 22 4.96 0.08 0.90
CA LEU A 22 5.59 -0.45 -0.31
C LEU A 22 6.96 0.21 -0.53
N SER A 23 7.94 -0.59 -0.99
CA SER A 23 9.28 -0.12 -1.34
C SER A 23 9.51 -0.20 -2.85
N THR A 24 10.57 0.45 -3.38
CA THR A 24 10.95 0.40 -4.82
C THR A 24 11.84 -0.78 -5.20
N GLY A 25 12.26 -1.61 -4.24
CA GLY A 25 13.24 -2.69 -4.47
C GLY A 25 12.80 -4.07 -4.01
N LYS A 26 12.01 -4.16 -2.93
CA LYS A 26 11.57 -5.42 -2.34
C LYS A 26 10.08 -5.64 -2.58
N TRP A 27 9.73 -6.89 -2.88
CA TRP A 27 8.34 -7.33 -2.94
C TRP A 27 7.78 -7.44 -1.53
N MET A 28 6.73 -6.68 -1.25
CA MET A 28 5.98 -6.77 0.00
C MET A 28 4.79 -7.71 -0.19
N GLY A 29 4.73 -8.79 0.59
CA GLY A 29 3.62 -9.73 0.49
C GLY A 29 2.30 -9.10 0.96
N THR A 30 1.17 -9.41 0.33
CA THR A 30 -0.14 -8.90 0.82
C THR A 30 -0.40 -9.33 2.28
N ARG A 31 0.00 -10.54 2.66
CA ARG A 31 -0.14 -11.05 4.03
C ARG A 31 0.84 -10.38 5.00
N GLU A 32 2.07 -10.15 4.57
CA GLU A 32 3.06 -9.40 5.37
C GLU A 32 2.57 -7.98 5.66
N LEU A 33 2.00 -7.32 4.65
CA LEU A 33 1.39 -6.01 4.80
C LEU A 33 0.23 -6.02 5.81
N GLN A 34 -0.63 -7.06 5.76
CA GLN A 34 -1.69 -7.24 6.74
C GLN A 34 -1.13 -7.37 8.17
N GLU A 35 -0.15 -8.25 8.37
CA GLU A 35 0.46 -8.49 9.67
C GLU A 35 1.14 -7.23 10.24
N ILE A 36 1.76 -6.40 9.38
CA ILE A 36 2.31 -5.10 9.78
C ILE A 36 1.21 -4.15 10.25
N LEU A 37 0.13 -4.01 9.47
CA LEU A 37 -0.98 -3.11 9.79
C LEU A 37 -1.71 -3.56 11.06
N GLU A 38 -1.92 -4.86 11.25
CA GLU A 38 -2.52 -5.42 12.46
C GLU A 38 -1.66 -5.16 13.71
N ARG A 39 -0.33 -5.28 13.60
CA ARG A 39 0.61 -4.94 14.70
C ARG A 39 0.56 -3.46 15.08
N GLU A 40 0.17 -2.59 14.16
CA GLU A 40 -0.01 -1.16 14.40
C GLU A 40 -1.42 -0.82 14.91
N GLY A 41 -2.25 -1.83 15.19
CA GLY A 41 -3.62 -1.67 15.68
C GLY A 41 -4.63 -1.36 14.58
N ILE A 42 -4.27 -1.55 13.31
CA ILE A 42 -5.13 -1.30 12.16
C ILE A 42 -5.71 -2.63 11.67
N ASP A 43 -6.91 -2.96 12.15
CA ASP A 43 -7.62 -4.18 11.73
C ASP A 43 -8.21 -4.03 10.32
N ILE A 44 -7.60 -4.74 9.37
CA ILE A 44 -8.01 -4.74 7.95
C ILE A 44 -7.89 -6.16 7.40
N SER A 45 -8.97 -6.65 6.80
CA SER A 45 -8.95 -7.96 6.15
C SER A 45 -8.05 -8.00 4.92
N LEU A 46 -7.42 -9.16 4.68
CA LEU A 46 -6.61 -9.42 3.48
C LEU A 46 -7.33 -9.05 2.17
N ARG A 47 -8.64 -9.36 2.06
CA ARG A 47 -9.48 -9.01 0.90
C ARG A 47 -9.55 -7.50 0.69
N THR A 48 -9.62 -6.71 1.76
CA THR A 48 -9.65 -5.26 1.70
C THR A 48 -8.30 -4.72 1.21
N ILE A 49 -7.20 -5.25 1.73
CA ILE A 49 -5.84 -4.89 1.29
C ILE A 49 -5.67 -5.20 -0.20
N GLN A 50 -6.07 -6.38 -0.66
CA GLN A 50 -6.00 -6.75 -2.08
C GLN A 50 -6.83 -5.81 -2.97
N ARG A 51 -8.06 -5.49 -2.56
CA ARG A 51 -8.92 -4.55 -3.28
C ARG A 51 -8.26 -3.17 -3.36
N ASP A 52 -7.72 -2.69 -2.26
CA ASP A 52 -7.11 -1.36 -2.19
C ASP A 52 -5.82 -1.31 -3.00
N LEU A 53 -4.97 -2.33 -2.97
CA LEU A 53 -3.79 -2.44 -3.84
C LEU A 53 -4.17 -2.42 -5.33
N ASN A 54 -5.22 -3.14 -5.71
CA ASN A 54 -5.75 -3.10 -7.07
C ASN A 54 -6.33 -1.72 -7.46
N GLN A 55 -6.88 -0.97 -6.49
CA GLN A 55 -7.30 0.40 -6.74
C GLN A 55 -6.09 1.34 -6.85
N ILE A 56 -5.13 1.24 -5.94
CA ILE A 56 -3.92 2.06 -5.93
C ILE A 56 -3.15 1.86 -7.25
N SER A 57 -3.01 0.64 -7.76
CA SER A 57 -2.28 0.35 -9.01
C SER A 57 -2.85 0.98 -10.28
N GLN A 58 -4.12 1.42 -10.25
CA GLN A 58 -4.71 2.14 -11.38
C GLN A 58 -4.35 3.64 -11.38
N ARG A 59 -3.82 4.18 -10.26
CA ARG A 59 -3.53 5.62 -10.09
C ARG A 59 -2.07 5.90 -9.75
N PHE A 60 -1.40 4.93 -9.13
CA PHE A 60 -0.01 5.03 -8.70
C PHE A 60 0.83 3.96 -9.43
N PRO A 61 2.11 4.26 -9.71
CA PRO A 61 3.04 3.33 -10.35
C PRO A 61 3.50 2.23 -9.38
N ILE A 62 2.58 1.40 -8.90
CA ILE A 62 2.86 0.17 -8.16
C ILE A 62 2.59 -1.05 -9.04
N GLU A 63 3.29 -2.14 -8.78
CA GLU A 63 3.16 -3.38 -9.53
C GLU A 63 3.07 -4.59 -8.61
N SER A 64 2.44 -5.66 -9.11
CA SER A 64 2.44 -6.97 -8.46
C SER A 64 3.35 -7.93 -9.21
N ASN A 65 3.97 -8.86 -8.48
CA ASN A 65 4.80 -9.90 -9.08
C ASN A 65 4.00 -11.00 -9.80
N LYS A 66 2.66 -10.94 -9.74
CA LYS A 66 1.72 -11.95 -10.29
C LYS A 66 2.01 -13.39 -9.81
N THR A 67 2.69 -13.56 -8.68
CA THR A 67 2.95 -14.89 -8.08
C THR A 67 1.98 -15.19 -6.95
N VAL A 68 2.02 -16.42 -6.42
CA VAL A 68 1.32 -16.80 -5.19
C VAL A 68 2.36 -17.21 -4.14
N PRO A 69 2.44 -16.51 -2.99
CA PRO A 69 1.68 -15.31 -2.62
C PRO A 69 2.03 -14.07 -3.49
N GLN A 70 1.07 -13.17 -3.67
CA GLN A 70 1.29 -11.92 -4.41
C GLN A 70 2.14 -10.96 -3.60
N GLY A 71 3.21 -10.48 -4.22
CA GLY A 71 4.05 -9.39 -3.74
C GLY A 71 3.76 -8.11 -4.49
N TRP A 72 3.84 -6.98 -3.79
CA TRP A 72 3.59 -5.63 -4.31
C TRP A 72 4.78 -4.73 -4.04
N ARG A 73 5.06 -3.80 -4.96
CA ARG A 73 6.12 -2.81 -4.80
C ARG A 73 5.84 -1.58 -5.65
N TRP A 74 6.55 -0.49 -5.38
CA TRP A 74 6.66 0.59 -6.34
C TRP A 74 7.46 0.13 -7.56
N ARG A 75 7.02 0.54 -8.74
CA ARG A 75 7.79 0.29 -9.95
C ARG A 75 9.14 1.02 -9.86
N SER A 76 10.18 0.41 -10.39
CA SER A 76 11.55 0.96 -10.36
C SER A 76 11.70 2.21 -11.25
N ASP A 77 10.78 2.42 -12.19
CA ASP A 77 10.67 3.61 -13.03
C ASP A 77 9.69 4.67 -12.47
N ALA A 78 9.16 4.48 -11.26
CA ALA A 78 8.31 5.47 -10.63
C ALA A 78 9.08 6.78 -10.45
N PRO A 79 8.52 7.93 -10.91
CA PRO A 79 9.15 9.23 -10.68
C PRO A 79 9.39 9.41 -9.18
N ILE A 80 10.58 9.87 -8.79
CA ILE A 80 10.98 10.10 -7.37
C ILE A 80 9.92 10.91 -6.61
N GLN A 81 9.20 11.78 -7.31
CA GLN A 81 8.14 12.64 -6.78
C GLN A 81 6.84 11.90 -6.38
N SER A 82 6.68 10.65 -6.82
CA SER A 82 5.53 9.78 -6.52
C SER A 82 5.72 8.96 -5.25
N LEU A 83 6.95 8.91 -4.73
CA LEU A 83 7.30 8.12 -3.56
C LEU A 83 7.03 8.97 -2.31
N PRO A 84 6.21 8.50 -1.36
CA PRO A 84 6.03 9.17 -0.08
C PRO A 84 7.35 9.08 0.69
N HIS A 85 8.21 10.09 0.55
CA HIS A 85 9.49 10.32 1.24
C HIS A 85 10.09 9.09 1.93
N MET A 86 10.34 8.00 1.20
CA MET A 86 11.37 7.04 1.59
C MET A 86 12.66 7.67 1.14
N THR A 87 13.17 8.63 1.92
CA THR A 87 14.59 8.92 1.89
C THR A 87 15.27 7.56 2.01
N SER A 88 16.02 7.19 0.97
CA SER A 88 16.95 6.08 1.02
C SER A 88 17.94 6.39 2.13
N SER A 89 17.59 6.04 3.38
CA SER A 89 18.48 6.16 4.51
C SER A 89 19.42 4.96 4.46
N GLN A 90 20.61 5.23 3.92
CA GLN A 90 21.92 4.72 4.33
C GLN A 90 22.20 3.22 4.17
N ALA A 91 23.10 2.88 3.25
CA ALA A 91 24.53 2.72 3.53
C ALA A 91 25.33 2.81 2.21
#